data_AF-A0A920J546-F1
#
_entry.id   AF-A0A920J546-F1
#
_cell.length_a   1.000
_cell.length_b   1.000
_cell.length_c   1.000
_cell.angle_alpha   90.00
_cell.angle_beta   90.00
_cell.angle_gamma   90.00
#
_symmetry.space_group_name_H-M   'P 1'
#
loop_
_entity.id
_entity.type
_entity.pdbx_description
1 polymer ?
#
loop_
_entity_poly.entity_id
_entity_poly.type
_entity_poly.pdbx_seq_one_letter_code
_entity_poly.pdbx_strand_id
1 'polypeptide(L)'
;METIRDLIPPPHIEGIKHFVDFASVDEILRSKDFRQGSHQESQPFFGDSLLTIDHDVHFERRRLQAPLFRKEALEYYEHEELLPLIERALEECKEASNDTGEVRTDLCALVRTMLARISAVTTGIDGVDTQERTDAFRTYIEQLGTGATVEWSTEDHATVISRILEIREGFVEEFYAPSVERRKDLINQFRSGDLSEDDLPRDLLTLMYLHWNNNWDDELPLREATLYLVASSQTTTHAIPHLMIHLQSGFRNIRKITRKDLTENS
;
A
#
# COMPACT_ATOMS: atom_id res chain seq x y z
N MET A 1 5.00 3.81 34.19
CA MET A 1 4.34 3.79 32.88
C MET A 1 4.74 2.47 32.28
N GLU A 2 3.81 1.52 32.14
CA GLU A 2 4.12 0.24 31.49
C GLU A 2 4.73 0.52 30.13
N THR A 3 5.88 -0.09 29.88
CA THR A 3 6.51 -0.08 28.57
C THR A 3 5.93 -1.22 27.73
N ILE A 4 6.10 -1.18 26.42
CA ILE A 4 5.65 -2.28 25.53
C ILE A 4 6.23 -3.65 25.94
N ARG A 5 7.35 -3.64 26.69
CA ARG A 5 8.02 -4.84 27.22
C ARG A 5 7.33 -5.44 28.45
N ASP A 6 6.47 -4.66 29.10
CA ASP A 6 5.72 -5.08 30.29
C ASP A 6 4.34 -5.65 29.92
N LEU A 7 3.95 -5.58 28.64
CA LEU A 7 2.69 -6.13 28.15
C LEU A 7 2.77 -7.66 28.08
N ILE A 8 1.74 -8.33 28.62
CA ILE A 8 1.54 -9.77 28.45
C ILE A 8 1.22 -10.01 26.97
N PRO A 9 1.98 -10.86 26.26
CA PRO A 9 1.70 -11.15 24.86
C PRO A 9 0.28 -11.73 24.72
N PRO A 10 -0.48 -11.35 23.69
CA PRO A 10 -1.74 -12.00 23.37
C PRO A 10 -1.58 -13.52 23.27
N PRO A 11 -2.59 -14.32 23.68
CA PRO A 11 -2.49 -15.77 23.67
C PRO A 11 -2.09 -16.37 22.31
N HIS A 12 -2.46 -15.72 21.21
CA HIS A 12 -2.17 -16.19 19.85
C HIS A 12 -0.70 -16.03 19.41
N ILE A 13 0.12 -15.28 20.14
CA ILE A 13 1.59 -15.20 19.89
C ILE A 13 2.44 -15.86 20.98
N GLU A 14 1.81 -16.45 21.99
CA GLU A 14 2.51 -17.17 23.04
C GLU A 14 3.27 -18.37 22.45
N GLY A 15 4.58 -18.45 22.71
CA GLY A 15 5.45 -19.51 22.18
C GLY A 15 6.09 -19.23 20.81
N ILE A 16 5.80 -18.09 20.17
CA ILE A 16 6.51 -17.67 18.95
C ILE A 16 7.96 -17.30 19.29
N LYS A 17 8.92 -17.85 18.53
CA LYS A 17 10.33 -17.52 18.70
C LYS A 17 10.64 -16.16 18.08
N HIS A 18 11.14 -15.23 18.89
CA HIS A 18 11.54 -13.90 18.43
C HIS A 18 13.03 -13.88 18.07
N PHE A 19 13.34 -13.42 16.86
CA PHE A 19 14.70 -13.17 16.40
C PHE A 19 14.96 -11.66 16.41
N VAL A 20 15.97 -11.22 17.15
CA VAL A 20 16.18 -9.79 17.46
C VAL A 20 17.51 -9.25 16.94
N ASP A 21 18.42 -10.11 16.49
CA ASP A 21 19.69 -9.72 15.91
C ASP A 21 19.66 -9.82 14.37
N PHE A 22 20.47 -8.99 13.73
CA PHE A 22 20.52 -8.89 12.27
C PHE A 22 20.91 -10.20 11.60
N ALA A 23 21.89 -10.93 12.15
CA ALA A 23 22.44 -12.12 11.50
C ALA A 23 21.40 -13.24 11.44
N SER A 24 20.69 -13.49 12.54
CA SER A 24 19.59 -14.46 12.59
C SER A 24 18.47 -14.09 11.61
N VAL A 25 18.08 -12.82 11.54
CA VAL A 25 17.00 -12.37 10.65
C VAL A 25 17.41 -12.50 9.17
N ASP A 26 18.63 -12.09 8.80
CA ASP A 26 19.14 -12.21 7.43
C ASP A 26 19.28 -13.67 6.99
N GLU A 27 19.73 -14.56 7.88
CA GLU A 27 19.80 -16.01 7.62
C GLU A 27 18.40 -16.60 7.33
N ILE A 28 17.43 -16.29 8.19
CA ILE A 28 16.06 -16.82 8.09
C ILE A 28 15.38 -16.33 6.80
N LEU A 29 15.46 -15.03 6.50
CA LEU A 29 14.79 -14.43 5.32
C LEU A 29 15.36 -14.95 3.99
N ARG A 30 16.55 -15.56 3.98
CA ARG A 30 17.17 -16.15 2.78
C ARG A 30 17.03 -17.67 2.71
N SER A 31 16.64 -18.31 3.80
CA SER A 31 16.58 -19.77 3.88
C SER A 31 15.31 -20.30 3.23
N LYS A 32 15.46 -21.36 2.43
CA LYS A 32 14.35 -22.09 1.80
C LYS A 32 13.61 -23.02 2.76
N ASP A 33 14.16 -23.22 3.95
CA ASP A 33 13.60 -24.08 5.00
C ASP A 33 12.46 -23.37 5.77
N PHE A 34 12.34 -22.05 5.61
CA PHE A 34 11.25 -21.24 6.14
C PHE A 34 10.24 -20.91 5.05
N ARG A 35 9.00 -20.67 5.48
CA ARG A 35 7.85 -20.31 4.63
C ARG A 35 7.09 -19.16 5.25
N GLN A 36 6.26 -18.49 4.46
CA GLN A 36 5.35 -17.48 5.00
C GLN A 36 4.45 -18.10 6.08
N GLY A 37 4.53 -17.57 7.29
CA GLY A 37 3.76 -18.03 8.45
C GLY A 37 2.66 -17.06 8.86
N SER A 38 2.68 -15.81 8.40
CA SER A 38 1.66 -14.81 8.72
C SER A 38 0.45 -14.88 7.79
N HIS A 39 -0.63 -14.18 8.15
CA HIS A 39 -1.84 -14.03 7.32
C HIS A 39 -2.59 -15.35 7.09
N GLN A 40 -2.48 -16.31 8.00
CA GLN A 40 -3.29 -17.53 8.04
C GLN A 40 -4.77 -17.21 8.21
N GLU A 41 -5.11 -16.20 9.03
CA GLU A 41 -6.51 -15.80 9.21
C GLU A 41 -6.99 -14.79 8.15
N SER A 42 -6.06 -14.15 7.44
CA SER A 42 -6.36 -13.21 6.35
C SER A 42 -6.51 -13.88 4.98
N GLN A 43 -6.45 -15.22 4.90
CA GLN A 43 -6.61 -15.98 3.67
C GLN A 43 -7.90 -15.66 2.89
N PRO A 44 -9.07 -15.39 3.53
CA PRO A 44 -10.27 -14.98 2.80
C PRO A 44 -10.11 -13.69 1.98
N PHE A 45 -9.09 -12.86 2.26
CA PHE A 45 -8.90 -11.56 1.61
C PHE A 45 -7.82 -11.58 0.53
N PHE A 46 -6.67 -12.19 0.81
CA PHE A 46 -5.54 -12.27 -0.12
C PHE A 46 -4.77 -13.59 -0.02
N GLY A 47 -5.46 -14.68 0.34
CA GLY A 47 -4.90 -16.02 0.21
C GLY A 47 -4.43 -16.29 -1.22
N ASP A 48 -3.40 -17.11 -1.39
CA ASP A 48 -2.71 -17.37 -2.66
C ASP A 48 -2.17 -16.14 -3.44
N SER A 49 -2.24 -14.93 -2.86
CA SER A 49 -1.56 -13.76 -3.41
C SER A 49 -0.05 -13.91 -3.29
N LEU A 50 0.70 -13.04 -3.97
CA LEU A 50 2.16 -13.08 -3.95
C LEU A 50 2.76 -13.09 -2.52
N LEU A 51 2.07 -12.51 -1.53
CA LEU A 51 2.56 -12.46 -0.15
C LEU A 51 2.47 -13.80 0.61
N THR A 52 1.53 -14.67 0.23
CA THR A 52 1.13 -15.86 1.00
C THR A 52 1.50 -17.18 0.35
N ILE A 53 2.26 -17.13 -0.75
CA ILE A 53 2.76 -18.29 -1.49
C ILE A 53 4.28 -18.37 -1.39
N ASP A 54 4.83 -19.59 -1.55
CA ASP A 54 6.26 -19.85 -1.43
C ASP A 54 6.84 -20.52 -2.69
N HIS A 55 8.18 -20.65 -2.70
CA HIS A 55 8.96 -21.43 -3.66
C HIS A 55 8.63 -21.11 -5.13
N ASP A 56 8.37 -22.13 -5.95
CA ASP A 56 8.23 -21.99 -7.40
C ASP A 56 6.97 -21.21 -7.78
N VAL A 57 5.87 -21.36 -7.02
CA VAL A 57 4.62 -20.63 -7.27
C VAL A 57 4.85 -19.14 -7.02
N HIS A 58 5.52 -18.79 -5.91
CA HIS A 58 5.95 -17.42 -5.64
C HIS A 58 6.88 -16.89 -6.72
N PHE A 59 7.87 -17.68 -7.14
CA PHE A 59 8.85 -17.27 -8.15
C PHE A 59 8.17 -16.89 -9.46
N GLU A 60 7.28 -17.74 -9.98
CA GLU A 60 6.57 -17.48 -11.23
C GLU A 60 5.59 -16.30 -11.10
N ARG A 61 4.88 -16.18 -9.97
CA ARG A 61 4.01 -15.01 -9.73
C ARG A 61 4.80 -13.71 -9.65
N ARG A 62 5.93 -13.72 -8.95
CA ARG A 62 6.83 -12.56 -8.85
C ARG A 62 7.40 -12.19 -10.21
N ARG A 63 7.77 -13.19 -11.01
CA ARG A 63 8.30 -12.97 -12.37
C ARG A 63 7.27 -12.30 -13.27
N LEU A 64 6.00 -12.73 -13.17
CA LEU A 64 4.90 -12.08 -13.88
C LEU A 64 4.79 -10.61 -13.48
N GLN A 65 4.78 -10.31 -12.17
CA GLN A 65 4.58 -8.95 -11.63
C GLN A 65 5.82 -8.03 -11.69
N ALA A 66 7.02 -8.60 -11.89
CA ALA A 66 8.28 -7.86 -11.93
C ALA A 66 8.35 -6.66 -12.91
N PRO A 67 7.69 -6.67 -14.09
CA PRO A 67 7.68 -5.52 -15.00
C PRO A 67 7.18 -4.23 -14.36
N LEU A 68 6.25 -4.30 -13.40
CA LEU A 68 5.72 -3.13 -12.68
C LEU A 68 6.80 -2.44 -11.82
N PHE A 69 7.91 -3.11 -11.52
CA PHE A 69 8.97 -2.58 -10.67
C PHE A 69 10.29 -2.36 -11.42
N ARG A 70 10.27 -2.46 -12.76
CA ARG A 70 11.44 -2.13 -13.57
C ARG A 70 11.64 -0.62 -13.61
N LYS A 71 12.87 -0.21 -13.88
CA LYS A 71 13.26 1.20 -13.89
C LYS A 71 12.34 2.04 -14.79
N GLU A 72 12.00 1.55 -15.96
CA GLU A 72 11.17 2.25 -16.94
C GLU A 72 9.72 2.45 -16.42
N ALA A 73 9.16 1.45 -15.73
CA ALA A 73 7.84 1.56 -15.11
C ALA A 73 7.87 2.54 -13.92
N LEU A 74 8.93 2.50 -13.12
CA LEU A 74 9.11 3.43 -12.00
C LEU A 74 9.27 4.89 -12.47
N GLU A 75 10.03 5.12 -13.55
CA GLU A 75 10.17 6.44 -14.17
C GLU A 75 8.82 6.94 -14.71
N TYR A 76 8.02 6.07 -15.34
CA TYR A 76 6.66 6.39 -15.76
C TYR A 76 5.78 6.78 -14.56
N TYR A 77 5.73 5.97 -13.50
CA TYR A 77 4.93 6.29 -12.32
C TYR A 77 5.40 7.58 -11.65
N GLU A 78 6.70 7.85 -11.60
CA GLU A 78 7.22 9.08 -11.01
C GLU A 78 6.73 10.31 -11.80
N HIS A 79 6.94 10.32 -13.11
CA HIS A 79 6.70 11.49 -13.94
C HIS A 79 5.24 11.71 -14.33
N GLU A 80 4.52 10.64 -14.67
CA GLU A 80 3.16 10.75 -15.22
C GLU A 80 2.08 10.69 -14.13
N GLU A 81 2.38 10.10 -12.97
CA GLU A 81 1.37 9.80 -11.94
C GLU A 81 1.69 10.49 -10.60
N LEU A 82 2.88 10.22 -10.03
CA LEU A 82 3.26 10.66 -8.68
C LEU A 82 3.50 12.17 -8.58
N LEU A 83 4.33 12.75 -9.45
CA LEU A 83 4.66 14.17 -9.39
C LEU A 83 3.42 15.06 -9.63
N PRO A 84 2.58 14.83 -10.67
CA PRO A 84 1.36 15.62 -10.87
C PRO A 84 0.38 15.53 -9.69
N LEU A 85 0.31 14.36 -9.06
CA LEU A 85 -0.52 14.12 -7.90
C LEU A 85 -0.01 14.89 -6.67
N ILE A 86 1.29 14.88 -6.41
CA ILE A 86 1.90 15.62 -5.29
C ILE A 86 1.67 17.12 -5.50
N GLU A 87 1.89 17.62 -6.71
CA GLU A 87 1.64 19.02 -7.07
C GLU A 87 0.18 19.41 -6.80
N ARG A 88 -0.77 18.59 -7.25
CA ARG A 88 -2.21 18.81 -7.01
C ARG A 88 -2.54 18.83 -5.52
N ALA A 89 -2.06 17.84 -4.75
CA ALA A 89 -2.34 17.75 -3.32
C ALA A 89 -1.75 18.94 -2.53
N LEU A 90 -0.58 19.45 -2.96
CA LEU A 90 0.02 20.64 -2.38
C LEU A 90 -0.72 21.92 -2.78
N GLU A 91 -1.26 22.00 -4.00
CA GLU A 91 -2.08 23.14 -4.43
C GLU A 91 -3.42 23.19 -3.68
N GLU A 92 -4.10 22.06 -3.53
CA GLU A 92 -5.32 21.93 -2.71
C GLU A 92 -5.08 22.40 -1.26
N CYS A 93 -3.89 22.12 -0.70
CA CYS A 93 -3.53 22.64 0.63
C CYS A 93 -3.41 24.17 0.67
N LYS A 94 -3.02 24.84 -0.42
CA LYS A 94 -2.91 26.30 -0.47
C LYS A 94 -4.27 26.99 -0.44
N GLU A 95 -5.33 26.32 -0.90
CA GLU A 95 -6.70 26.84 -0.82
C GLU A 95 -7.14 27.03 0.64
N ALA A 96 -6.56 26.26 1.57
CA ALA A 96 -6.77 26.38 3.01
C ALA A 96 -5.80 27.37 3.71
N SER A 97 -5.11 28.23 2.94
CA SER A 97 -4.23 29.25 3.52
C SER A 97 -5.01 30.27 4.35
N ASN A 98 -4.42 30.69 5.46
CA ASN A 98 -4.98 31.76 6.28
C ASN A 98 -4.67 33.15 5.70
N ASP A 99 -5.21 34.21 6.31
CA ASP A 99 -5.00 35.62 5.89
C ASP A 99 -3.52 36.05 5.83
N THR A 100 -2.61 35.29 6.45
CA THR A 100 -1.16 35.56 6.44
C THR A 100 -0.39 34.76 5.38
N GLY A 101 -1.09 33.92 4.60
CA GLY A 101 -0.51 33.02 3.60
C GLY A 101 0.13 31.76 4.20
N GLU A 102 -0.06 31.48 5.49
CA GLU A 102 0.38 30.23 6.11
C GLU A 102 -0.59 29.10 5.75
N VAL A 103 -0.02 27.96 5.32
CA VAL A 103 -0.74 26.71 5.10
C VAL A 103 -0.51 25.79 6.28
N ARG A 104 -1.59 25.24 6.84
CA ARG A 104 -1.54 24.22 7.89
C ARG A 104 -2.41 23.04 7.48
N THR A 105 -1.84 21.85 7.53
CA THR A 105 -2.51 20.61 7.16
C THR A 105 -2.05 19.46 8.05
N ASP A 106 -2.87 18.42 8.16
CA ASP A 106 -2.47 17.17 8.80
C ASP A 106 -1.62 16.37 7.80
N LEU A 107 -0.32 16.26 8.11
CA LEU A 107 0.64 15.54 7.27
C LEU A 107 0.25 14.06 7.08
N CYS A 108 -0.32 13.41 8.10
CA CYS A 108 -0.74 12.01 8.00
C CYS A 108 -1.91 11.88 7.03
N ALA A 109 -2.90 12.77 7.12
CA ALA A 109 -4.04 12.78 6.20
C ALA A 109 -3.61 13.06 4.75
N LEU A 110 -2.74 14.06 4.56
CA LEU A 110 -2.19 14.42 3.25
C LEU A 110 -1.44 13.25 2.61
N VAL A 111 -0.55 12.60 3.37
CA VAL A 111 0.22 11.43 2.90
C VAL A 111 -0.70 10.26 2.55
N ARG A 112 -1.73 9.97 3.36
CA ARG A 112 -2.70 8.90 3.06
C ARG A 112 -3.46 9.16 1.77
N THR A 113 -3.91 10.39 1.54
CA THR A 113 -4.58 10.77 0.29
C THR A 113 -3.67 10.56 -0.91
N MET A 114 -2.40 10.96 -0.80
CA MET A 114 -1.44 10.77 -1.90
C MET A 114 -1.19 9.28 -2.17
N LEU A 115 -0.95 8.49 -1.12
CA LEU A 115 -0.69 7.06 -1.24
C LEU A 115 -1.89 6.26 -1.72
N ALA A 116 -3.11 6.65 -1.36
CA ALA A 116 -4.33 6.02 -1.88
C ALA A 116 -4.42 6.19 -3.40
N ARG A 117 -4.19 7.39 -3.93
CA ARG A 117 -4.24 7.59 -5.39
C ARG A 117 -3.11 6.84 -6.12
N ILE A 118 -1.90 6.79 -5.56
CA ILE A 118 -0.78 6.01 -6.14
C ILE A 118 -1.07 4.51 -6.10
N SER A 119 -1.69 4.02 -5.02
CA SER A 119 -2.08 2.60 -4.91
C SER A 119 -3.16 2.26 -5.93
N ALA A 120 -4.11 3.16 -6.18
CA ALA A 120 -5.10 3.01 -7.24
C ALA A 120 -4.44 2.86 -8.61
N VAL A 121 -3.52 3.77 -8.97
CA VAL A 121 -2.80 3.74 -10.26
C VAL A 121 -2.00 2.45 -10.45
N THR A 122 -1.16 2.09 -9.48
CA THR A 122 -0.29 0.91 -9.58
C THR A 122 -1.07 -0.41 -9.59
N THR A 123 -2.22 -0.44 -8.88
CA THR A 123 -3.11 -1.60 -8.88
C THR A 123 -3.96 -1.67 -10.14
N GLY A 124 -4.35 -0.52 -10.71
CA GLY A 124 -5.26 -0.43 -11.85
C GLY A 124 -6.70 -0.14 -11.46
N ILE A 125 -6.93 0.49 -10.31
CA ILE A 125 -8.25 0.95 -9.86
C ILE A 125 -8.52 2.35 -10.41
N ASP A 126 -9.61 2.49 -11.16
CA ASP A 126 -10.04 3.75 -11.76
C ASP A 126 -11.02 4.53 -10.88
N GLY A 127 -11.31 5.77 -11.29
CA GLY A 127 -12.36 6.60 -10.68
C GLY A 127 -11.99 7.13 -9.30
N VAL A 128 -10.70 7.36 -9.04
CA VAL A 128 -10.13 7.92 -7.80
C VAL A 128 -9.56 9.33 -8.06
N ASP A 129 -10.21 10.09 -8.94
CA ASP A 129 -9.71 11.33 -9.53
C ASP A 129 -10.22 12.61 -8.84
N THR A 130 -11.31 12.52 -8.08
CA THR A 130 -11.86 13.61 -7.26
C THR A 130 -11.56 13.42 -5.79
N GLN A 131 -11.64 14.49 -4.98
CA GLN A 131 -11.45 14.40 -3.52
C GLN A 131 -12.46 13.44 -2.88
N GLU A 132 -13.75 13.58 -3.20
CA GLU A 132 -14.82 12.73 -2.69
C GLU A 132 -14.58 11.24 -3.01
N ARG A 133 -14.22 10.95 -4.26
CA ARG A 133 -13.90 9.58 -4.69
C ARG A 133 -12.64 9.04 -4.01
N THR A 134 -11.63 9.90 -3.80
CA THR A 134 -10.40 9.52 -3.09
C THR A 134 -10.70 9.19 -1.62
N ASP A 135 -11.56 9.97 -0.96
CA ASP A 135 -11.94 9.72 0.44
C ASP A 135 -12.78 8.44 0.58
N ALA A 136 -13.71 8.18 -0.35
CA ALA A 136 -14.45 6.93 -0.40
C ALA A 136 -13.52 5.72 -0.59
N PHE A 137 -12.62 5.81 -1.58
CA PHE A 137 -11.63 4.77 -1.84
C PHE A 137 -10.67 4.54 -0.66
N ARG A 138 -10.18 5.61 -0.01
CA ARG A 138 -9.36 5.50 1.19
C ARG A 138 -10.09 4.76 2.31
N THR A 139 -11.38 5.05 2.48
CA THR A 139 -12.23 4.39 3.49
C THR A 139 -12.32 2.88 3.26
N TYR A 140 -12.38 2.43 1.99
CA TYR A 140 -12.27 1.01 1.66
C TYR A 140 -10.89 0.43 2.00
N ILE A 141 -9.81 1.07 1.58
CA ILE A 141 -8.45 0.58 1.84
C ILE A 141 -8.16 0.47 3.34
N GLU A 142 -8.53 1.48 4.13
CA GLU A 142 -8.33 1.48 5.57
C GLU A 142 -9.07 0.30 6.23
N GLN A 143 -10.31 0.06 5.83
CA GLN A 143 -11.11 -1.05 6.35
C GLN A 143 -10.60 -2.42 5.90
N LEU A 144 -10.27 -2.59 4.61
CA LEU A 144 -9.67 -3.82 4.09
C LEU A 144 -8.33 -4.12 4.77
N GLY A 145 -7.55 -3.08 5.08
CA GLY A 145 -6.30 -3.18 5.82
C GLY A 145 -6.48 -3.81 7.21
N THR A 146 -7.62 -3.59 7.88
CA THR A 146 -7.89 -4.27 9.17
C THR A 146 -8.03 -5.79 9.02
N GLY A 147 -8.42 -6.27 7.84
CA GLY A 147 -8.57 -7.70 7.54
C GLY A 147 -7.24 -8.36 7.25
N ALA A 148 -6.31 -7.61 6.69
CA ALA A 148 -4.92 -8.04 6.53
C ALA A 148 -4.17 -8.21 7.84
N THR A 149 -4.66 -7.59 8.91
CA THR A 149 -4.09 -7.67 10.24
C THR A 149 -5.03 -8.33 11.24
N VAL A 150 -6.02 -9.12 10.79
CA VAL A 150 -7.06 -9.69 11.66
C VAL A 150 -6.48 -10.53 12.80
N GLU A 151 -5.36 -11.22 12.56
CA GLU A 151 -4.61 -12.01 13.54
C GLU A 151 -4.20 -11.22 14.78
N TRP A 152 -4.05 -9.90 14.62
CA TRP A 152 -3.62 -8.96 15.66
C TRP A 152 -4.80 -8.23 16.31
N SER A 153 -6.03 -8.53 15.90
CA SER A 153 -7.23 -7.91 16.44
C SER A 153 -7.47 -8.36 17.88
N THR A 154 -8.00 -7.45 18.70
CA THR A 154 -8.54 -7.79 20.03
C THR A 154 -10.04 -8.10 19.98
N GLU A 155 -10.69 -7.87 18.84
CA GLU A 155 -12.09 -8.23 18.60
C GLU A 155 -12.22 -9.73 18.30
N ASP A 156 -13.46 -10.25 18.25
CA ASP A 156 -13.71 -11.59 17.75
C ASP A 156 -13.34 -11.68 16.25
N HIS A 157 -12.40 -12.57 15.91
CA HIS A 157 -11.84 -12.66 14.56
C HIS A 157 -12.90 -13.04 13.51
N ALA A 158 -13.87 -13.91 13.84
CA ALA A 158 -14.93 -14.29 12.93
C ALA A 158 -15.86 -13.10 12.59
N THR A 159 -16.14 -12.25 13.58
CA THR A 159 -16.89 -11.00 13.42
C THR A 159 -16.12 -10.02 12.53
N VAL A 160 -14.82 -9.84 12.77
CA VAL A 160 -13.96 -8.99 11.92
C VAL A 160 -13.94 -9.51 10.48
N ILE A 161 -13.78 -10.82 10.30
CA ILE A 161 -13.75 -11.42 8.96
C ILE A 161 -15.04 -11.16 8.21
N SER A 162 -16.19 -11.43 8.85
CA SER A 162 -17.51 -11.25 8.24
C SER A 162 -17.76 -9.79 7.82
N ARG A 163 -17.42 -8.83 8.69
CA ARG A 163 -17.54 -7.39 8.42
C ARG A 163 -16.72 -6.98 7.19
N ILE A 164 -15.50 -7.51 7.05
CA ILE A 164 -14.59 -7.10 5.99
C ILE A 164 -14.95 -7.74 4.66
N LEU A 165 -15.54 -8.93 4.66
CA LEU A 165 -16.09 -9.53 3.45
C LEU A 165 -17.23 -8.67 2.87
N GLU A 166 -18.12 -8.14 3.71
CA GLU A 166 -19.17 -7.21 3.28
C GLU A 166 -18.57 -5.91 2.70
N ILE A 167 -17.53 -5.37 3.34
CA ILE A 167 -16.83 -4.17 2.85
C ILE A 167 -16.13 -4.45 1.51
N ARG A 168 -15.56 -5.65 1.35
CA ARG A 168 -14.94 -6.09 0.08
C ARG A 168 -15.96 -6.16 -1.04
N GLU A 169 -17.19 -6.62 -0.79
CA GLU A 169 -18.25 -6.63 -1.79
C GLU A 169 -18.58 -5.21 -2.28
N GLY A 170 -18.72 -4.24 -1.37
CA GLY A 170 -18.93 -2.84 -1.74
C GLY A 170 -17.76 -2.25 -2.53
N PHE A 171 -16.52 -2.55 -2.13
CA PHE A 171 -15.33 -2.17 -2.89
C PHE A 171 -15.34 -2.77 -4.31
N VAL A 172 -15.77 -4.03 -4.43
CA VAL A 172 -15.85 -4.72 -5.72
C VAL A 172 -16.82 -4.02 -6.65
N GLU A 173 -18.02 -3.71 -6.16
CA GLU A 173 -19.06 -3.03 -6.93
C GLU A 173 -18.63 -1.62 -7.35
N GLU A 174 -18.09 -0.83 -6.42
CA GLU A 174 -17.86 0.61 -6.65
C GLU A 174 -16.58 0.93 -7.44
N PHE A 175 -15.54 0.11 -7.30
CA PHE A 175 -14.21 0.42 -7.82
C PHE A 175 -13.59 -0.70 -8.65
N TYR A 176 -13.54 -1.93 -8.13
CA TYR A 176 -12.77 -3.00 -8.77
C TYR A 176 -13.41 -3.50 -10.06
N ALA A 177 -14.69 -3.89 -10.03
CA ALA A 177 -15.36 -4.48 -11.19
C ALA A 177 -15.40 -3.53 -12.40
N PRO A 178 -15.75 -2.23 -12.25
CA PRO A 178 -15.67 -1.27 -13.36
C PRO A 178 -14.25 -1.17 -13.95
N SER A 179 -13.22 -1.19 -13.10
CA SER A 179 -11.82 -1.11 -13.52
C SER A 179 -11.40 -2.36 -14.31
N VAL A 180 -11.81 -3.55 -13.85
CA VAL A 180 -11.58 -4.82 -14.54
C VAL A 180 -12.23 -4.84 -15.92
N GLU A 181 -13.48 -4.43 -16.03
CA GLU A 181 -14.19 -4.44 -17.32
C GLU A 181 -13.49 -3.53 -18.33
N ARG A 182 -13.05 -2.33 -17.90
CA ARG A 182 -12.23 -1.47 -18.77
C ARG A 182 -10.93 -2.15 -19.21
N ARG A 183 -10.21 -2.86 -18.32
CA ARG A 183 -8.96 -3.56 -18.69
C ARG A 183 -9.23 -4.66 -19.70
N LYS A 184 -10.29 -5.46 -19.51
CA LYS A 184 -10.69 -6.49 -20.46
C LYS A 184 -11.00 -5.90 -21.84
N ASP A 185 -11.71 -4.76 -21.89
CA ASP A 185 -12.01 -4.07 -23.15
C ASP A 185 -10.75 -3.56 -23.86
N LEU A 186 -9.82 -2.94 -23.13
CA LEU A 186 -8.54 -2.49 -23.67
C LEU A 186 -7.68 -3.65 -24.18
N ILE A 187 -7.64 -4.76 -23.43
CA ILE A 187 -6.92 -5.97 -23.83
C ILE A 187 -7.55 -6.60 -25.08
N ASN A 188 -8.88 -6.58 -25.20
CA ASN A 188 -9.57 -7.08 -26.39
C ASN A 188 -9.23 -6.22 -27.63
N GLN A 189 -9.22 -4.89 -27.50
CA GLN A 189 -8.81 -3.96 -28.56
C GLN A 189 -7.33 -4.14 -28.95
N PHE A 190 -6.45 -4.37 -27.97
CA PHE A 190 -5.06 -4.71 -28.25
C PHE A 190 -4.94 -6.04 -29.02
N ARG A 191 -5.69 -7.07 -28.63
CA ARG A 191 -5.69 -8.38 -29.30
C ARG A 191 -6.29 -8.34 -30.70
N SER A 192 -7.22 -7.42 -31.01
CA SER A 192 -7.74 -7.19 -32.36
C SER A 192 -6.81 -6.33 -33.23
N GLY A 193 -5.79 -5.71 -32.63
CA GLY A 193 -4.83 -4.83 -33.32
C GLY A 193 -5.29 -3.36 -33.42
N ASP A 194 -6.33 -2.98 -32.71
CA ASP A 194 -6.83 -1.59 -32.66
C ASP A 194 -5.99 -0.71 -31.72
N LEU A 195 -5.30 -1.32 -30.75
CA LEU A 195 -4.35 -0.66 -29.84
C LEU A 195 -2.97 -1.31 -29.96
N SER A 196 -1.93 -0.52 -29.65
CA SER A 196 -0.57 -1.01 -29.45
C SER A 196 -0.34 -1.38 -27.97
N GLU A 197 0.78 -2.04 -27.68
CA GLU A 197 1.13 -2.41 -26.29
C GLU A 197 1.37 -1.16 -25.42
N ASP A 198 1.88 -0.07 -26.01
CA ASP A 198 2.12 1.20 -25.32
C ASP A 198 0.82 1.91 -24.91
N ASP A 199 -0.32 1.54 -25.51
CA ASP A 199 -1.64 2.07 -25.15
C ASP A 199 -2.27 1.33 -23.95
N LEU A 200 -1.70 0.19 -23.54
CA LEU A 200 -2.20 -0.56 -22.39
C LEU A 200 -1.72 0.07 -21.07
N PRO A 201 -2.61 0.17 -20.05
CA PRO A 201 -2.20 0.66 -18.75
C PRO A 201 -1.09 -0.17 -18.12
N ARG A 202 -0.11 0.50 -17.51
CA ARG A 202 0.99 -0.15 -16.79
C ARG A 202 0.59 -0.45 -15.35
N ASP A 203 -0.39 -1.33 -15.16
CA ASP A 203 -0.91 -1.65 -13.82
C ASP A 203 -1.08 -3.16 -13.60
N LEU A 204 -1.28 -3.54 -12.32
CA LEU A 204 -1.43 -4.94 -11.93
C LEU A 204 -2.59 -5.64 -12.64
N LEU A 205 -3.78 -5.02 -12.69
CA LEU A 205 -4.94 -5.64 -13.34
C LEU A 205 -4.66 -5.91 -14.81
N THR A 206 -4.10 -4.95 -15.54
CA THR A 206 -3.79 -5.09 -16.97
C THR A 206 -2.82 -6.25 -17.17
N LEU A 207 -1.74 -6.30 -16.38
CA LEU A 207 -0.75 -7.36 -16.46
C LEU A 207 -1.36 -8.75 -16.17
N MET A 208 -2.19 -8.87 -15.14
CA MET A 208 -2.82 -10.13 -14.76
C MET A 208 -3.82 -10.62 -15.81
N TYR A 209 -4.68 -9.75 -16.34
CA TYR A 209 -5.68 -10.14 -17.34
C TYR A 209 -5.05 -10.34 -18.74
N LEU A 210 -3.98 -9.62 -19.06
CA LEU A 210 -3.26 -9.79 -20.33
C LEU A 210 -2.58 -11.16 -20.39
N HIS A 211 -1.96 -11.57 -19.28
CA HIS A 211 -1.24 -12.84 -19.14
C HIS A 211 -2.00 -13.87 -18.30
N TRP A 212 -3.32 -13.89 -18.44
CA TRP A 212 -4.19 -14.81 -17.70
C TRP A 212 -3.69 -16.26 -17.77
N ASN A 213 -3.68 -16.93 -16.61
CA ASN A 213 -3.38 -18.35 -16.52
C ASN A 213 -4.65 -19.12 -16.17
N ASN A 214 -5.00 -20.12 -16.98
CA ASN A 214 -6.20 -20.93 -16.79
C ASN A 214 -6.21 -21.78 -15.50
N ASN A 215 -5.08 -21.86 -14.79
CA ASN A 215 -5.01 -22.51 -13.48
C ASN A 215 -5.38 -21.57 -12.33
N TRP A 216 -5.58 -20.28 -12.60
CA TRP A 216 -6.06 -19.31 -11.60
C TRP A 216 -7.58 -19.41 -11.45
N ASP A 217 -8.07 -19.28 -10.22
CA ASP A 217 -9.46 -18.96 -9.96
C ASP A 217 -9.75 -17.49 -10.29
N ASP A 218 -11.04 -17.20 -10.51
CA ASP A 218 -11.52 -15.89 -10.92
C ASP A 218 -11.27 -14.78 -9.88
N GLU A 219 -11.11 -15.14 -8.59
CA GLU A 219 -10.89 -14.18 -7.50
C GLU A 219 -9.42 -13.82 -7.31
N LEU A 220 -8.49 -14.55 -7.92
CA LEU A 220 -7.07 -14.33 -7.70
C LEU A 220 -6.58 -12.90 -8.03
N PRO A 221 -7.00 -12.26 -9.14
CA PRO A 221 -6.63 -10.86 -9.38
C PRO A 221 -7.20 -9.89 -8.33
N LEU A 222 -8.36 -10.18 -7.75
CA LEU A 222 -8.93 -9.37 -6.67
C LEU A 222 -8.12 -9.54 -5.37
N ARG A 223 -7.66 -10.76 -5.10
CA ARG A 223 -6.78 -11.08 -3.96
C ARG A 223 -5.43 -10.35 -4.10
N GLU A 224 -4.83 -10.35 -5.29
CA GLU A 224 -3.59 -9.62 -5.58
C GLU A 224 -3.79 -8.10 -5.54
N ALA A 225 -4.90 -7.59 -6.08
CA ALA A 225 -5.23 -6.17 -6.00
C ALA A 225 -5.38 -5.71 -4.54
N THR A 226 -6.06 -6.49 -3.71
CA THR A 226 -6.24 -6.19 -2.28
C THR A 226 -4.88 -6.16 -1.56
N LEU A 227 -3.99 -7.12 -1.86
CA LEU A 227 -2.61 -7.10 -1.36
C LEU A 227 -1.89 -5.81 -1.73
N TYR A 228 -1.90 -5.41 -3.00
CA TYR A 228 -1.23 -4.20 -3.48
C TYR A 228 -1.75 -2.95 -2.77
N LEU A 229 -3.06 -2.81 -2.63
CA LEU A 229 -3.71 -1.67 -2.00
C LEU A 229 -3.35 -1.53 -0.52
N VAL A 230 -3.34 -2.64 0.23
CA VAL A 230 -2.97 -2.62 1.64
C VAL A 230 -1.47 -2.38 1.82
N ALA A 231 -0.62 -3.06 1.03
CA ALA A 231 0.84 -2.99 1.19
C ALA A 231 1.41 -1.61 0.83
N SER A 232 0.87 -0.95 -0.21
CA SER A 232 1.34 0.35 -0.71
C SER A 232 0.86 1.55 0.11
N SER A 233 -0.25 1.42 0.84
CA SER A 233 -0.84 2.52 1.60
C SER A 233 -0.30 2.62 3.03
N GLN A 234 -0.31 1.51 3.78
CA GLN A 234 -0.11 1.57 5.23
C GLN A 234 1.36 1.81 5.64
N THR A 235 2.32 1.12 5.03
CA THR A 235 3.72 1.18 5.45
C THR A 235 4.34 2.57 5.23
N THR A 236 4.17 3.12 4.03
CA THR A 236 4.71 4.43 3.64
C THR A 236 4.03 5.58 4.40
N THR A 237 2.75 5.43 4.77
CA THR A 237 2.02 6.40 5.59
C THR A 237 2.70 6.63 6.95
N HIS A 238 3.33 5.62 7.52
CA HIS A 238 4.06 5.76 8.78
C HIS A 238 5.46 6.37 8.57
N ALA A 239 6.16 5.99 7.50
CA ALA A 239 7.55 6.40 7.27
C ALA A 239 7.70 7.93 7.08
N ILE A 240 6.83 8.57 6.29
CA ILE A 240 6.96 10.00 5.96
C ILE A 240 6.81 10.91 7.18
N PRO A 241 5.77 10.79 8.03
CA PRO A 241 5.67 11.57 9.26
C PRO A 241 6.87 11.38 10.19
N HIS A 242 7.36 10.15 10.35
CA HIS A 242 8.57 9.88 11.15
C HIS A 242 9.79 10.62 10.58
N LEU A 243 10.03 10.54 9.27
CA LEU A 243 11.10 11.27 8.60
C LEU A 243 10.99 12.78 8.85
N MET A 244 9.80 13.35 8.69
CA MET A 244 9.57 14.78 8.87
C MET A 244 9.82 15.22 10.32
N ILE A 245 9.41 14.43 11.31
CA ILE A 245 9.69 14.67 12.73
C ILE A 245 11.20 14.62 13.01
N HIS A 246 11.92 13.65 12.43
CA HIS A 246 13.38 13.56 12.58
C HIS A 246 14.10 14.76 11.97
N LEU A 247 13.71 15.18 10.76
CA LEU A 247 14.25 16.37 10.10
C LEU A 247 13.98 17.63 10.93
N GLN A 248 12.74 17.84 11.37
CA GLN A 248 12.37 18.99 12.19
C GLN A 248 13.17 19.04 13.51
N SER A 249 13.34 17.88 14.15
CA SER A 249 14.12 17.74 15.39
C SER A 249 15.61 18.06 15.15
N GLY A 250 16.18 17.55 14.06
CA GLY A 250 17.55 17.85 13.63
C GLY A 250 17.76 19.34 13.39
N PHE A 251 16.89 19.98 12.61
CA PHE A 251 16.97 21.42 12.33
C PHE A 251 16.83 22.28 13.58
N ARG A 252 15.97 21.88 14.53
CA ARG A 252 15.84 22.59 15.82
C ARG A 252 17.13 22.52 16.64
N ASN A 253 17.81 21.37 16.63
CA ASN A 253 19.09 21.21 17.34
C ASN A 253 20.20 22.04 16.69
N ILE A 254 20.28 22.09 15.36
CA ILE A 254 21.23 22.95 14.62
C ILE A 254 21.01 24.43 14.96
N ARG A 255 19.75 24.91 14.96
CA ARG A 255 19.41 26.30 15.31
C ARG A 255 19.73 26.66 16.77
N LYS A 256 19.65 25.70 17.70
CA LYS A 256 20.04 25.90 19.09
C LYS A 256 21.56 26.05 19.23
N ILE A 257 22.35 25.25 18.50
CA ILE A 257 23.81 25.36 18.49
C ILE A 257 24.21 26.75 17.95
N THR A 258 23.69 27.16 16.79
CA THR A 258 23.99 28.48 16.21
C THR A 258 23.58 29.65 17.10
N ARG A 259 22.45 29.58 17.82
CA ARG A 259 22.08 30.63 18.78
C ARG A 259 23.00 30.66 20.01
N LYS A 260 23.43 29.49 20.50
CA LYS A 260 24.33 29.41 21.66
C LYS A 260 25.71 29.96 21.33
N ASP A 261 26.22 29.66 20.13
CA ASP A 261 27.51 30.16 19.64
C ASP A 261 27.53 31.69 19.41
N LEU A 262 26.35 32.28 19.14
CA LEU A 262 26.20 33.74 19.04
C LEU A 262 26.10 34.45 20.39
N THR A 263 25.63 33.75 21.45
CA THR A 263 25.53 34.31 22.81
C THR A 263 26.77 34.08 23.67
N GLU A 264 27.62 33.10 23.33
CA GLU A 264 28.89 32.84 24.03
C GLU A 264 30.08 33.64 23.44
N ASN A 265 29.89 34.34 22.32
CA ASN A 265 30.88 35.22 21.67
C ASN A 265 30.56 36.72 21.78
N SER A 266 29.67 37.11 22.70
CA SER A 266 29.33 38.52 23.02
C SER A 266 29.60 38.83 24.48
#